data_AF-K2DV78-F1
#
_entry.id   AF-K2DV78-F1
#
_cell.length_a   1.000
_cell.length_b   1.000
_cell.length_c   1.000
_cell.angle_alpha   90.00
_cell.angle_beta   90.00
_cell.angle_gamma   90.00
#
_symmetry.space_group_name_H-M   'P 1'
#
loop_
_entity.id
_entity.type
_entity.pdbx_description
1 polymer ?
#
loop_
_entity_poly.entity_id
_entity_poly.type
_entity_poly.pdbx_seq_one_letter_code
_entity_poly.pdbx_strand_id
1 'polypeptide(L)'
;RWYFITAMGRHAGHLALGMGEASGATISLIPEEFGCGKLSFKKVADILTGSIIKRISMGRDYGVAILAEGISEMFDLEELSQYEDIKRNEKGELKLSEIQLGKLLKNYVDKTLQPMGIKVGIVDKNIGYELRAADPIPFDVEYVRSLGYGAMRFLLKGGSGSMIVCYEGNIKPIPFVEMVDYATGKTRIRKVDIHTETYEVARKYMIRLEKEDFTAERLEKLAAIAKMKPEEFKARFGYVLGEDPMVC
;
A
#
# COMPACT_ATOMS: atom_id res chain seq x y z
N ARG A 1 -20.16 -2.49 5.48
CA ARG A 1 -19.23 -1.61 6.27
C ARG A 1 -17.81 -1.79 5.73
N TRP A 2 -17.05 -0.72 5.61
CA TRP A 2 -15.67 -0.75 5.12
C TRP A 2 -14.66 -0.38 6.20
N TYR A 3 -13.49 -1.00 6.16
CA TYR A 3 -12.37 -0.71 7.06
C TYR A 3 -11.18 -0.26 6.25
N PHE A 4 -10.68 0.94 6.53
CA PHE A 4 -9.44 1.46 5.95
C PHE A 4 -8.34 1.31 7.00
N ILE A 5 -7.47 0.34 6.79
CA ILE A 5 -6.38 -0.03 7.69
C ILE A 5 -5.09 0.55 7.15
N THR A 6 -4.51 1.54 7.82
CA THR A 6 -3.16 2.02 7.50
C THR A 6 -2.13 1.17 8.23
N ALA A 7 -1.27 0.50 7.48
CA ALA A 7 -0.19 -0.34 7.99
C ALA A 7 1.12 0.45 8.00
N MET A 8 1.86 0.38 9.11
CA MET A 8 3.20 0.98 9.21
C MET A 8 4.17 0.33 8.21
N GLY A 9 5.05 1.12 7.61
CA GLY A 9 5.83 0.73 6.44
C GLY A 9 6.31 1.95 5.66
N ARG A 10 7.19 2.74 6.29
CA ARG A 10 7.54 4.09 5.81
C ARG A 10 8.01 4.16 4.36
N HIS A 11 8.88 3.22 3.96
CA HIS A 11 9.59 3.32 2.69
C HIS A 11 9.27 2.20 1.69
N ALA A 12 8.49 1.19 2.10
CA ALA A 12 8.17 0.03 1.28
C ALA A 12 6.83 -0.60 1.69
N GLY A 13 6.13 -1.17 0.72
CA GLY A 13 4.80 -1.74 0.87
C GLY A 13 4.72 -3.19 1.36
N HIS A 14 5.85 -3.85 1.66
CA HIS A 14 5.89 -5.29 1.98
C HIS A 14 4.88 -5.72 3.05
N LEU A 15 4.79 -4.96 4.15
CA LEU A 15 3.86 -5.29 5.24
C LEU A 15 2.40 -5.18 4.80
N ALA A 16 2.04 -4.08 4.13
CA ALA A 16 0.68 -3.85 3.67
C ALA A 16 0.24 -4.89 2.64
N LEU A 17 1.11 -5.22 1.68
CA LEU A 17 0.84 -6.26 0.68
C LEU A 17 0.66 -7.63 1.34
N GLY A 18 1.58 -8.03 2.21
CA GLY A 18 1.53 -9.31 2.91
C GLY A 18 0.31 -9.46 3.83
N MET A 19 -0.05 -8.40 4.58
CA MET A 19 -1.30 -8.36 5.35
C MET A 19 -2.52 -8.52 4.43
N GLY A 20 -2.48 -7.87 3.27
CA GLY A 20 -3.54 -7.92 2.26
C GLY A 20 -3.79 -9.32 1.74
N GLU A 21 -2.72 -9.94 1.27
CA GLU A 21 -2.71 -11.29 0.72
C GLU A 21 -3.12 -12.33 1.78
N ALA A 22 -2.48 -12.31 2.95
CA ALA A 22 -2.72 -13.29 4.01
C ALA A 22 -4.14 -13.21 4.60
N SER A 23 -4.73 -12.01 4.67
CA SER A 23 -6.08 -11.83 5.22
C SER A 23 -7.21 -11.91 4.19
N GLY A 24 -6.88 -12.00 2.89
CA GLY A 24 -7.87 -11.88 1.82
C GLY A 24 -8.56 -10.51 1.81
N ALA A 25 -7.80 -9.44 2.11
CA ALA A 25 -8.32 -8.08 2.07
C ALA A 25 -8.91 -7.76 0.70
N THR A 26 -9.94 -6.90 0.68
CA THR A 26 -10.62 -6.56 -0.58
C THR A 26 -9.70 -5.79 -1.52
N ILE A 27 -8.84 -4.95 -0.97
CA ILE A 27 -7.82 -4.20 -1.71
C ILE A 27 -6.62 -3.94 -0.80
N SER A 28 -5.43 -3.93 -1.36
CA SER A 28 -4.24 -3.41 -0.70
C SER A 28 -3.49 -2.47 -1.63
N LEU A 29 -3.08 -1.32 -1.11
CA LEU A 29 -2.34 -0.31 -1.87
C LEU A 29 -0.96 -0.11 -1.27
N ILE A 30 0.04 0.00 -2.13
CA ILE A 30 1.45 0.14 -1.76
C ILE A 30 2.11 1.27 -2.54
N PRO A 31 3.13 1.97 -2.01
CA PRO A 31 3.77 3.08 -2.72
C PRO A 31 4.38 2.65 -4.07
N GLU A 32 4.89 1.43 -4.17
CA GLU A 32 5.57 0.92 -5.36
C GLU A 32 4.69 0.86 -6.61
N GLU A 33 3.37 0.72 -6.47
CA GLU A 33 2.46 0.66 -7.62
C GLU A 33 2.21 2.02 -8.28
N PHE A 34 2.72 3.10 -7.68
CA PHE A 34 2.52 4.48 -8.14
C PHE A 34 3.75 5.11 -8.80
N GLY A 35 4.86 4.38 -8.94
CA GLY A 35 6.09 4.85 -9.60
C GLY A 35 6.87 5.90 -8.80
N CYS A 36 7.66 6.73 -9.48
CA CYS A 36 8.62 7.65 -8.84
C CYS A 36 8.16 9.11 -8.74
N GLY A 37 6.93 9.38 -9.18
CA GLY A 37 6.40 10.74 -9.31
C GLY A 37 5.57 11.18 -8.11
N LYS A 38 5.16 12.46 -8.15
CA LYS A 38 4.10 12.98 -7.29
C LYS A 38 2.80 12.22 -7.59
N LEU A 39 2.21 11.64 -6.55
CA LEU A 39 0.97 10.91 -6.60
C LEU A 39 -0.20 11.86 -6.33
N SER A 40 -1.22 11.83 -7.18
CA SER A 40 -2.45 12.54 -6.89
C SER A 40 -3.21 11.86 -5.76
N PHE A 41 -3.58 12.64 -4.74
CA PHE A 41 -4.41 12.15 -3.63
C PHE A 41 -5.76 11.62 -4.14
N LYS A 42 -6.37 12.34 -5.08
CA LYS A 42 -7.61 11.94 -5.73
C LYS A 42 -7.51 10.58 -6.42
N LYS A 43 -6.37 10.24 -7.04
CA LYS A 43 -6.15 8.93 -7.69
C LYS A 43 -6.33 7.78 -6.70
N VAL A 44 -5.72 7.86 -5.51
CA VAL A 44 -5.83 6.83 -4.47
C VAL A 44 -7.27 6.73 -3.96
N ALA A 45 -7.91 7.87 -3.70
CA ALA A 45 -9.29 7.90 -3.25
C ALA A 45 -10.27 7.34 -4.29
N ASP A 46 -10.03 7.57 -5.58
CA ASP A 46 -10.85 7.04 -6.68
C ASP A 46 -10.65 5.54 -6.89
N ILE A 47 -9.44 5.02 -6.68
CA ILE A 47 -9.20 3.56 -6.67
C ILE A 47 -10.05 2.92 -5.57
N LEU A 48 -10.07 3.49 -4.36
CA LEU A 48 -10.89 3.00 -3.25
C LEU A 48 -12.39 3.11 -3.55
N THR A 49 -12.82 4.26 -4.10
CA THR A 49 -14.22 4.50 -4.49
C THR A 49 -14.69 3.51 -5.55
N GLY A 50 -13.90 3.31 -6.60
CA GLY A 50 -14.19 2.34 -7.66
C GLY A 50 -14.27 0.92 -7.14
N SER A 51 -13.40 0.57 -6.18
CA SER A 51 -13.42 -0.74 -5.51
C SER A 51 -14.68 -0.94 -4.68
N ILE A 52 -15.16 0.09 -3.97
CA ILE A 52 -16.44 0.07 -3.25
C ILE A 52 -17.60 -0.14 -4.21
N ILE A 53 -17.66 0.64 -5.30
CA ILE A 53 -18.73 0.54 -6.31
C ILE A 53 -18.74 -0.84 -6.96
N LYS A 54 -17.57 -1.36 -7.36
CA LYS A 54 -17.42 -2.71 -7.91
C LYS A 54 -17.85 -3.78 -6.91
N ARG A 55 -17.50 -3.62 -5.62
CA ARG A 55 -17.91 -4.58 -4.60
C ARG A 55 -19.44 -4.61 -4.42
N ILE A 56 -20.08 -3.44 -4.44
CA ILE A 56 -21.55 -3.31 -4.39
C ILE A 56 -22.19 -3.99 -5.59
N SER A 57 -21.63 -3.85 -6.79
CA SER A 57 -22.16 -4.53 -7.99
C SER A 57 -22.09 -6.06 -7.91
N MET A 58 -21.18 -6.58 -7.09
CA MET A 58 -21.07 -8.00 -6.75
C MET A 58 -22.00 -8.43 -5.60
N GLY A 59 -22.91 -7.55 -5.15
CA GLY A 59 -23.86 -7.82 -4.07
C GLY A 59 -23.23 -7.78 -2.67
N ARG A 60 -22.06 -7.16 -2.50
CA ARG A 60 -21.36 -7.04 -1.21
C ARG A 60 -21.06 -5.58 -0.90
N ASP A 61 -21.56 -5.07 0.23
CA ASP A 61 -21.41 -3.67 0.65
C ASP A 61 -20.35 -3.48 1.76
N TYR A 62 -19.44 -4.44 1.86
CA TYR A 62 -18.38 -4.47 2.87
C TYR A 62 -17.03 -4.86 2.27
N GLY A 63 -15.98 -4.41 2.92
CA GLY A 63 -14.61 -4.67 2.49
C GLY A 63 -13.57 -4.16 3.49
N VAL A 64 -12.35 -4.60 3.26
CA VAL A 64 -11.16 -4.14 4.00
C VAL A 64 -10.18 -3.63 2.97
N ALA A 65 -9.73 -2.39 3.15
CA ALA A 65 -8.66 -1.77 2.39
C ALA A 65 -7.44 -1.66 3.30
N ILE A 66 -6.31 -2.23 2.86
CA ILE A 66 -5.02 -2.08 3.55
C ILE A 66 -4.18 -1.07 2.79
N LEU A 67 -3.65 -0.08 3.50
CA LEU A 67 -2.95 1.06 2.92
C LEU A 67 -1.55 1.11 3.54
N ALA A 68 -0.51 1.01 2.74
CA ALA A 68 0.84 1.29 3.22
C ALA A 68 0.97 2.77 3.59
N GLU A 69 1.50 3.08 4.78
CA GLU A 69 1.70 4.46 5.22
C GLU A 69 2.59 5.25 4.24
N GLY A 70 3.59 4.60 3.62
CA GLY A 70 4.53 5.23 2.68
C GLY A 70 3.87 5.87 1.45
N ILE A 71 2.60 5.56 1.15
CA ILE A 71 1.83 6.26 0.11
C ILE A 71 1.73 7.76 0.42
N SER A 72 1.63 8.14 1.70
CA SER A 72 1.50 9.55 2.08
C SER A 72 2.74 10.37 1.73
N GLU A 73 3.93 9.76 1.72
CA GLU A 73 5.19 10.43 1.35
C GLU A 73 5.23 10.78 -0.15
N MET A 74 4.37 10.18 -0.97
CA MET A 74 4.33 10.39 -2.42
C MET A 74 3.35 11.47 -2.86
N PHE A 75 2.45 11.94 -2.00
CA PHE A 75 1.38 12.84 -2.42
C PHE A 75 1.90 14.20 -2.90
N ASP A 76 1.23 14.76 -3.90
CA ASP A 76 1.41 16.16 -4.24
C ASP A 76 0.88 17.05 -3.11
N LEU A 77 1.79 17.73 -2.42
CA LEU A 77 1.49 18.61 -1.30
C LEU A 77 0.58 19.78 -1.70
N GLU A 78 0.71 20.29 -2.92
CA GLU A 78 -0.12 21.39 -3.42
C GLU A 78 -1.57 20.94 -3.57
N GLU A 79 -1.81 19.78 -4.18
CA GLU A 79 -3.13 19.17 -4.28
C GLU A 79 -3.69 18.85 -2.88
N LEU A 80 -2.88 18.22 -2.02
CA LEU A 80 -3.32 17.79 -0.69
C LEU A 80 -3.75 18.97 0.19
N SER A 81 -3.09 20.13 0.05
CA SER A 81 -3.41 21.33 0.82
C SER A 81 -4.78 21.93 0.49
N GLN A 82 -5.40 21.52 -0.62
CA GLN A 82 -6.79 21.90 -0.96
C GLN A 82 -7.83 21.09 -0.17
N TYR A 83 -7.44 19.93 0.37
CA TYR A 83 -8.35 19.00 1.02
C TYR A 83 -8.23 18.98 2.55
N GLU A 84 -7.06 19.32 3.10
CA GLU A 84 -6.86 19.52 4.54
C GLU A 84 -5.91 20.67 4.86
N ASP A 85 -6.16 21.31 6.02
CA ASP A 85 -5.24 22.27 6.64
C ASP A 85 -3.98 21.53 7.11
N ILE A 86 -3.00 21.41 6.22
CA ILE A 86 -1.76 20.72 6.56
C ILE A 86 -0.94 21.62 7.49
N LYS A 87 -0.84 21.22 8.77
CA LYS A 87 0.00 21.91 9.75
C LYS A 87 1.46 21.84 9.32
N ARG A 88 2.02 22.98 8.92
CA ARG A 88 3.47 23.14 8.73
C ARG A 88 4.12 23.17 10.11
N ASN A 89 5.25 22.47 10.26
CA ASN A 89 6.01 22.56 11.50
C ASN A 89 6.64 23.96 11.68
N GLU A 90 7.28 24.20 12.82
CA GLU A 90 7.92 25.49 13.15
C GLU A 90 9.02 25.91 12.16
N LYS A 91 9.51 24.99 11.32
CA LYS A 91 10.50 25.24 10.26
C LYS A 91 9.88 25.39 8.87
N GLY A 92 8.55 25.34 8.76
CA GLY A 92 7.82 25.41 7.49
C GLY A 92 7.77 24.10 6.71
N GLU A 93 8.32 23.00 7.23
CA GLU A 93 8.34 21.69 6.59
C GLU A 93 7.08 20.89 6.93
N LEU A 94 6.55 20.18 5.92
CA LEU A 94 5.39 19.32 6.07
C LEU A 94 5.87 17.93 6.51
N LYS A 95 5.49 17.49 7.71
CA LYS A 95 5.72 16.11 8.13
C LYS A 95 4.60 15.21 7.61
N LEU A 96 4.80 14.68 6.40
CA LEU A 96 3.91 13.69 5.78
C LEU A 96 3.69 12.44 6.66
N SER A 97 4.64 12.13 7.56
CA SER A 97 4.57 11.03 8.53
C SER A 97 3.50 11.21 9.63
N GLU A 98 2.99 12.43 9.84
CA GLU A 98 1.94 12.72 10.83
C GLU A 98 0.53 12.73 10.20
N ILE A 99 0.43 12.50 8.89
CA ILE A 99 -0.84 12.45 8.19
C ILE A 99 -1.62 11.20 8.58
N GLN A 100 -2.87 11.40 8.99
CA GLN A 100 -3.82 10.32 9.23
C GLN A 100 -4.41 9.83 7.90
N LEU A 101 -3.60 9.10 7.12
CA LEU A 101 -3.90 8.65 5.76
C LEU A 101 -5.31 8.03 5.64
N GLY A 102 -5.62 7.05 6.50
CA GLY A 102 -6.92 6.37 6.50
C GLY A 102 -8.10 7.33 6.72
N LYS A 103 -7.95 8.31 7.62
CA LYS A 103 -8.99 9.32 7.90
C LYS A 103 -9.19 10.27 6.73
N LEU A 104 -8.11 10.74 6.10
CA LEU A 104 -8.17 11.59 4.91
C LEU A 104 -8.93 10.93 3.78
N LEU A 105 -8.51 9.70 3.43
CA LEU A 105 -9.09 8.95 2.33
C LEU A 105 -10.56 8.62 2.61
N LYS A 106 -10.88 8.21 3.83
CA LYS A 106 -12.26 8.00 4.28
C LYS A 106 -13.12 9.25 4.02
N ASN A 107 -12.70 10.41 4.50
CA ASN A 107 -13.47 11.65 4.36
C ASN A 107 -13.72 12.00 2.89
N TYR A 108 -12.71 11.82 2.04
CA TYR A 108 -12.83 12.10 0.61
C TYR A 108 -13.75 11.10 -0.11
N VAL A 109 -13.57 9.80 0.18
CA VAL A 109 -14.40 8.74 -0.39
C VAL A 109 -15.86 8.91 0.03
N ASP A 110 -16.13 9.21 1.31
CA ASP A 110 -17.48 9.49 1.80
C ASP A 110 -18.12 10.67 1.07
N LYS A 111 -17.40 11.80 0.93
CA LYS A 111 -17.87 12.96 0.17
C LYS A 111 -18.14 12.63 -1.30
N THR A 112 -17.35 11.73 -1.88
CA THR A 112 -17.48 11.30 -3.29
C THR A 112 -18.69 10.38 -3.48
N LEU A 113 -18.96 9.48 -2.52
CA LEU A 113 -20.06 8.51 -2.59
C LEU A 113 -21.43 9.11 -2.24
N GLN A 114 -21.48 10.16 -1.40
CA GLN A 114 -22.72 10.83 -1.00
C GLN A 114 -23.61 11.30 -2.16
N PRO A 115 -23.12 12.06 -3.17
CA PRO A 115 -23.95 12.51 -4.30
C PRO A 115 -24.43 11.34 -5.17
N MET A 116 -23.72 10.20 -5.16
CA MET A 116 -24.15 8.96 -5.83
C MET A 116 -25.26 8.24 -5.04
N GLY A 117 -25.61 8.72 -3.85
CA GLY A 117 -26.59 8.09 -2.96
C GLY A 117 -26.08 6.78 -2.33
N ILE A 118 -24.77 6.53 -2.37
CA ILE A 118 -24.15 5.35 -1.79
C ILE A 118 -23.80 5.68 -0.34
N LYS A 119 -24.46 5.00 0.61
CA LYS A 119 -24.18 5.13 2.04
C LYS A 119 -23.39 3.94 2.53
N VAL A 120 -22.09 4.14 2.75
CA VAL A 120 -21.20 3.11 3.30
C VAL A 120 -20.58 3.65 4.58
N GLY A 121 -20.70 2.89 5.67
CA GLY A 121 -19.95 3.23 6.88
C GLY A 121 -18.48 2.85 6.71
N ILE A 122 -17.58 3.82 6.70
CA ILE A 122 -16.12 3.61 6.64
C ILE A 122 -15.49 3.87 8.02
N VAL A 123 -14.69 2.91 8.49
CA VAL A 123 -13.92 3.01 9.75
C VAL A 123 -12.44 2.98 9.41
N ASP A 124 -11.71 3.99 9.86
CA ASP A 124 -10.27 4.07 9.74
C ASP A 124 -9.59 3.52 11.00
N LYS A 125 -8.47 2.80 10.83
CA LYS A 125 -7.59 2.30 11.90
C LYS A 125 -6.15 2.29 11.43
N ASN A 126 -5.24 2.53 12.37
CA ASN A 126 -3.81 2.35 12.15
C ASN A 126 -3.36 1.09 12.87
N ILE A 127 -2.48 0.32 12.23
CA ILE A 127 -1.87 -0.88 12.82
C ILE A 127 -0.36 -0.79 12.64
N GLY A 128 0.39 -0.96 13.74
CA GLY A 128 1.82 -1.21 13.62
C GLY A 128 2.57 -1.28 14.94
N TYR A 129 2.33 -0.39 15.89
CA TYR A 129 3.00 -0.45 17.21
C TYR A 129 2.68 -1.76 17.94
N GLU A 130 1.43 -2.19 17.83
CA GLU A 130 0.92 -3.42 18.42
C GLU A 130 1.60 -4.65 17.80
N LEU A 131 1.92 -4.61 16.49
CA LEU A 131 2.58 -5.70 15.80
C LEU A 131 4.08 -5.79 16.12
N ARG A 132 4.73 -4.66 16.41
CA ARG A 132 6.17 -4.62 16.74
C ARG A 132 6.50 -5.18 18.12
N ALA A 133 5.51 -5.22 19.01
CA ALA A 133 5.66 -5.71 20.38
C ALA A 133 4.93 -7.04 20.60
N ALA A 134 4.42 -7.68 19.54
CA ALA A 134 3.80 -8.98 19.62
C ALA A 134 4.84 -10.08 19.85
N ASP A 135 4.44 -11.16 20.51
CA ASP A 135 5.29 -12.33 20.69
C ASP A 135 5.64 -12.94 19.31
N PRO A 136 6.89 -13.37 19.09
CA PRO A 136 7.32 -13.95 17.82
C PRO A 136 6.62 -15.28 17.56
N ILE A 137 6.26 -15.53 16.29
CA ILE A 137 5.71 -16.84 15.89
C ILE A 137 6.84 -17.88 15.79
N PRO A 138 6.55 -19.19 15.73
CA PRO A 138 7.59 -20.22 15.63
C PRO A 138 8.59 -20.01 14.50
N PHE A 139 8.13 -19.50 13.35
CA PHE A 139 9.01 -19.11 12.23
C PHE A 139 10.03 -18.06 12.65
N ASP A 140 9.61 -16.99 13.31
CA ASP A 140 10.51 -15.93 13.78
C ASP A 140 11.54 -16.49 14.76
N VAL A 141 11.10 -17.33 15.71
CA VAL A 141 11.97 -17.95 16.73
C VAL A 141 13.05 -18.82 16.08
N GLU A 142 12.68 -19.66 15.11
CA GLU A 142 13.61 -20.51 14.38
C GLU A 142 14.58 -19.67 13.52
N TYR A 143 14.04 -18.69 12.80
CA TYR A 143 14.80 -17.83 11.90
C TYR A 143 15.87 -17.03 12.66
N VAL A 144 15.50 -16.32 13.73
CA VAL A 144 16.44 -15.49 14.50
C VAL A 144 17.47 -16.33 15.26
N ARG A 145 17.11 -17.54 15.72
CA ARG A 145 18.07 -18.48 16.32
C ARG A 145 19.13 -18.89 15.31
N SER A 146 18.72 -19.18 14.08
CA SER A 146 19.63 -19.53 12.98
C SER A 146 20.55 -18.36 12.62
N LEU A 147 20.02 -17.13 12.54
CA LEU A 147 20.83 -15.92 12.33
C LEU A 147 21.86 -15.70 13.44
N GLY A 148 21.45 -15.84 14.71
CA GLY A 148 22.34 -15.68 15.87
C GLY A 148 23.48 -16.71 15.88
N TYR A 149 23.17 -17.98 15.62
CA TYR A 149 24.19 -19.02 15.46
C TYR A 149 25.16 -18.69 14.31
N GLY A 150 24.61 -18.26 13.17
CA GLY A 150 25.38 -17.81 12.01
C GLY A 150 26.36 -16.70 12.31
N ALA A 151 25.91 -15.68 13.05
CA ALA A 151 26.72 -14.54 13.46
C ALA A 151 27.87 -14.96 14.35
N MET A 152 27.60 -15.79 15.37
CA MET A 152 28.65 -16.28 16.27
C MET A 152 29.68 -17.12 15.51
N ARG A 153 29.22 -18.04 14.64
CA ARG A 153 30.10 -18.88 13.82
C ARG A 153 30.97 -18.06 12.88
N PHE A 154 30.44 -16.98 12.30
CA PHE A 154 31.19 -16.08 11.41
C PHE A 154 32.28 -15.32 12.17
N LEU A 155 31.95 -14.77 13.35
CA LEU A 155 32.90 -14.06 14.21
C LEU A 155 34.02 -14.98 14.72
N LEU A 156 33.70 -16.21 15.16
CA LEU A 156 34.69 -17.18 15.64
C LEU A 156 35.70 -17.60 14.56
N LYS A 157 35.32 -17.50 13.29
CA LYS A 157 36.21 -17.76 12.14
C LYS A 157 37.01 -16.53 11.73
N GLY A 158 36.98 -15.44 12.50
CA GLY A 158 37.67 -14.18 12.21
C GLY A 158 36.94 -13.26 11.22
N GLY A 159 35.68 -13.56 10.88
CA GLY A 159 34.86 -12.72 10.02
C GLY A 159 34.45 -11.40 10.69
N SER A 160 34.24 -10.36 9.90
CA SER A 160 33.74 -9.06 10.35
C SER A 160 33.01 -8.32 9.20
N GLY A 161 32.35 -7.20 9.51
CA GLY A 161 31.84 -6.27 8.49
C GLY A 161 30.77 -6.85 7.54
N SER A 162 29.96 -7.79 8.02
CA SER A 162 28.95 -8.47 7.19
C SER A 162 27.62 -8.65 7.93
N MET A 163 26.51 -8.64 7.20
CA MET A 163 25.20 -9.08 7.68
C MET A 163 25.03 -10.57 7.44
N ILE A 164 24.50 -11.27 8.43
CA ILE A 164 24.15 -12.68 8.28
C ILE A 164 22.76 -12.80 7.70
N VAL A 165 22.61 -13.61 6.65
CA VAL A 165 21.33 -13.93 6.04
C VAL A 165 21.12 -15.43 6.03
N CYS A 166 19.85 -15.85 6.05
CA CYS A 166 19.47 -17.22 5.75
C CYS A 166 18.75 -17.23 4.40
N TYR A 167 19.24 -18.03 3.44
CA TYR A 167 18.67 -18.15 2.11
C TYR A 167 18.70 -19.62 1.68
N GLU A 168 17.55 -20.19 1.30
CA GLU A 168 17.40 -21.61 0.94
C GLU A 168 18.04 -22.56 1.99
N GLY A 169 17.77 -22.31 3.28
CA GLY A 169 18.32 -23.09 4.40
C GLY A 169 19.81 -22.89 4.67
N ASN A 170 20.49 -22.00 3.93
CA ASN A 170 21.91 -21.73 4.08
C ASN A 170 22.17 -20.41 4.79
N ILE A 171 23.03 -20.44 5.81
CA ILE A 171 23.50 -19.23 6.49
C ILE A 171 24.74 -18.67 5.78
N LYS A 172 24.63 -17.47 5.22
CA LYS A 172 25.68 -16.81 4.45
C LYS A 172 25.95 -15.39 4.98
N PRO A 173 27.22 -14.95 5.06
CA PRO A 173 27.55 -13.55 5.31
C PRO A 173 27.46 -12.74 4.01
N ILE A 174 26.84 -11.56 4.06
CA ILE A 174 26.85 -10.56 2.99
C ILE A 174 27.63 -9.33 3.50
N PRO A 175 28.75 -8.96 2.87
CA PRO A 175 29.54 -7.79 3.25
C PRO A 175 28.72 -6.48 3.22
N PHE A 176 28.94 -5.57 4.18
CA PHE A 176 28.22 -4.29 4.21
C PHE A 176 28.46 -3.44 2.95
N VAL A 177 29.66 -3.54 2.37
CA VAL A 177 30.05 -2.86 1.13
C VAL A 177 29.20 -3.24 -0.07
N GLU A 178 28.51 -4.38 -0.04
CA GLU A 178 27.60 -4.81 -1.10
C GLU A 178 26.17 -4.26 -0.92
N MET A 179 25.84 -3.75 0.28
CA MET A 179 24.49 -3.27 0.62
C MET A 179 24.38 -1.74 0.65
N VAL A 180 25.52 -1.05 0.64
CA VAL A 180 25.58 0.42 0.62
C VAL A 180 25.38 0.92 -0.81
N ASP A 181 24.55 1.94 -0.95
CA ASP A 181 24.55 2.79 -2.12
C ASP A 181 25.65 3.86 -1.97
N TYR A 182 26.70 3.74 -2.77
CA TYR A 182 27.85 4.64 -2.75
C TYR A 182 27.52 6.07 -3.16
N ALA A 183 26.43 6.31 -3.88
CA ALA A 183 26.02 7.68 -4.24
C ALA A 183 25.42 8.41 -3.03
N THR A 184 24.69 7.70 -2.17
CA THR A 184 23.96 8.30 -1.03
C THR A 184 24.63 8.05 0.32
N GLY A 185 25.59 7.11 0.38
CA GLY A 185 26.23 6.67 1.62
C GLY A 185 25.29 5.91 2.56
N LYS A 186 24.08 5.55 2.11
CA LYS A 186 23.05 4.87 2.89
C LYS A 186 22.88 3.42 2.43
N THR A 187 22.31 2.59 3.28
CA THR A 187 21.91 1.23 2.89
C THR A 187 20.77 1.30 1.88
N ARG A 188 20.82 0.48 0.83
CA ARG A 188 19.74 0.37 -0.16
C ARG A 188 18.48 -0.16 0.49
N ILE A 189 17.37 0.56 0.32
CA ILE A 189 16.05 0.10 0.75
C ILE A 189 15.51 -0.85 -0.32
N ARG A 190 15.15 -2.08 0.06
CA ARG A 190 14.52 -3.06 -0.84
C ARG A 190 13.01 -2.83 -0.85
N LYS A 191 12.50 -2.26 -1.94
CA LYS A 191 11.06 -2.07 -2.17
C LYS A 191 10.40 -3.36 -2.65
N VAL A 192 9.07 -3.38 -2.68
CA VAL A 192 8.31 -4.46 -3.34
C VAL A 192 8.62 -4.44 -4.83
N ASP A 193 8.98 -5.58 -5.39
CA ASP A 193 9.08 -5.74 -6.84
C ASP A 193 7.70 -6.14 -7.40
N ILE A 194 7.06 -5.18 -8.07
CA ILE A 194 5.73 -5.31 -8.65
C ILE A 194 5.70 -6.14 -9.94
N HIS A 195 6.85 -6.60 -10.44
CA HIS A 195 6.96 -7.48 -11.60
C HIS A 195 7.07 -8.96 -11.21
N THR A 196 7.06 -9.28 -9.93
CA THR A 196 7.09 -10.65 -9.43
C THR A 196 5.73 -11.33 -9.53
N GLU A 197 5.72 -12.66 -9.71
CA GLU A 197 4.49 -13.45 -9.70
C GLU A 197 3.75 -13.34 -8.35
N THR A 198 4.47 -13.20 -7.25
CA THR A 198 3.89 -12.98 -5.91
C THR A 198 3.04 -11.71 -5.89
N TYR A 199 3.56 -10.60 -6.44
CA TYR A 199 2.77 -9.37 -6.54
C TYR A 199 1.60 -9.53 -7.51
N GLU A 200 1.80 -10.19 -8.66
CA GLU A 200 0.73 -10.43 -9.62
C GLU A 200 -0.43 -11.19 -8.97
N VAL A 201 -0.13 -12.28 -8.24
CA VAL A 201 -1.11 -13.07 -7.48
C VAL A 201 -1.88 -12.17 -6.53
N ALA A 202 -1.19 -11.42 -5.67
CA ALA A 202 -1.84 -10.50 -4.74
C ALA A 202 -2.75 -9.49 -5.47
N ARG A 203 -2.27 -8.88 -6.57
CA ARG A 203 -3.00 -7.87 -7.36
C ARG A 203 -4.25 -8.44 -8.05
N LYS A 204 -4.21 -9.69 -8.52
CA LYS A 204 -5.32 -10.37 -9.21
C LYS A 204 -6.48 -10.71 -8.28
N TYR A 205 -6.22 -10.98 -7.01
CA TYR A 205 -7.26 -11.28 -6.03
C TYR A 205 -7.93 -10.03 -5.42
N MET A 206 -7.36 -8.84 -5.64
CA MET A 206 -7.98 -7.57 -5.22
C MET A 206 -9.20 -7.23 -6.07
N ILE A 207 -10.19 -6.58 -5.45
CA ILE A 207 -11.34 -6.02 -6.14
C ILE A 207 -11.05 -4.57 -6.49
N ARG A 208 -10.57 -4.34 -7.71
CA ARG A 208 -10.33 -3.01 -8.29
C ARG A 208 -11.06 -2.88 -9.62
N LEU A 209 -11.29 -1.65 -10.07
CA LEU A 209 -11.74 -1.44 -11.44
C LEU A 209 -10.65 -1.92 -12.40
N GLU A 210 -11.03 -2.79 -13.33
CA GLU A 210 -10.17 -3.35 -14.36
C GLU A 210 -10.69 -2.98 -15.74
N LYS A 211 -9.88 -3.19 -16.79
CA LYS A 211 -10.26 -2.86 -18.18
C LYS A 211 -11.57 -3.54 -18.58
N GLU A 212 -11.81 -4.76 -18.12
CA GLU A 212 -13.01 -5.54 -18.44
C GLU A 212 -14.28 -4.94 -17.82
N ASP A 213 -14.17 -4.16 -16.75
CA ASP A 213 -15.30 -3.49 -16.11
C ASP A 213 -15.86 -2.33 -16.96
N PHE A 214 -15.11 -1.88 -17.96
CA PHE A 214 -15.51 -0.82 -18.90
C PHE A 214 -16.08 -1.38 -20.22
N THR A 215 -16.43 -2.67 -20.24
CA THR A 215 -17.29 -3.28 -21.27
C THR A 215 -18.74 -2.82 -21.09
N ALA A 216 -19.53 -2.76 -22.16
CA ALA A 216 -20.87 -2.16 -22.16
C ALA A 216 -21.75 -2.65 -21.00
N GLU A 217 -21.92 -3.97 -20.85
CA GLU A 217 -22.79 -4.56 -19.83
C GLU A 217 -22.32 -4.27 -18.39
N ARG A 218 -21.02 -4.37 -18.12
CA ARG A 218 -20.46 -4.15 -16.77
C ARG A 218 -20.44 -2.66 -16.43
N LEU A 219 -20.13 -1.81 -17.41
CA LEU A 219 -20.10 -0.37 -17.25
C LEU A 219 -21.49 0.17 -16.93
N GLU A 220 -22.53 -0.31 -17.61
CA GLU A 220 -23.92 0.06 -17.31
C GLU A 220 -24.30 -0.27 -15.86
N LYS A 221 -23.94 -1.47 -15.38
CA LYS A 221 -24.19 -1.88 -13.99
C LYS A 221 -23.48 -0.96 -12.99
N LEU A 222 -22.21 -0.65 -13.22
CA LEU A 222 -21.42 0.22 -12.35
C LEU A 222 -21.93 1.67 -12.36
N ALA A 223 -22.25 2.20 -13.54
CA ALA A 223 -22.76 3.54 -13.72
C ALA A 223 -24.15 3.71 -13.06
N ALA A 224 -25.02 2.70 -13.16
CA ALA A 224 -26.31 2.68 -12.49
C ALA A 224 -26.19 2.75 -10.96
N ILE A 225 -25.25 2.00 -10.37
CA ILE A 225 -24.97 2.04 -8.93
C ILE A 225 -24.46 3.42 -8.51
N ALA A 226 -23.60 4.03 -9.34
CA ALA A 226 -23.04 5.35 -9.12
C ALA A 226 -24.00 6.51 -9.48
N LYS A 227 -25.21 6.20 -9.99
CA LYS A 227 -26.22 7.16 -10.45
C LYS A 227 -25.69 8.18 -11.47
N MET A 228 -24.91 7.70 -12.43
CA MET A 228 -24.36 8.51 -13.52
C MET A 228 -24.49 7.79 -14.85
N LYS A 229 -24.28 8.50 -15.96
CA LYS A 229 -24.28 7.86 -17.28
C LYS A 229 -23.01 7.01 -17.48
N PRO A 230 -23.04 5.94 -18.29
CA PRO A 230 -21.86 5.13 -18.61
C PRO A 230 -20.65 5.96 -19.07
N GLU A 231 -20.88 6.97 -19.90
CA GLU A 231 -19.84 7.86 -20.43
C GLU A 231 -19.22 8.73 -19.33
N GLU A 232 -20.05 9.23 -18.41
CA GLU A 232 -19.61 10.02 -17.25
C GLU A 232 -18.80 9.15 -16.28
N PHE A 233 -19.24 7.91 -16.03
CA PHE A 233 -18.49 6.95 -15.21
C PHE A 233 -17.12 6.67 -15.82
N LYS A 234 -17.08 6.41 -17.14
CA LYS A 234 -15.85 6.18 -17.87
C LYS A 234 -14.92 7.38 -17.81
N ALA A 235 -15.43 8.59 -17.98
CA ALA A 235 -14.63 9.82 -17.87
C ALA A 235 -14.10 10.04 -16.43
N ARG A 236 -14.90 9.71 -15.40
CA ARG A 236 -14.55 9.94 -14.00
C ARG A 236 -13.53 8.94 -13.44
N PHE A 237 -13.63 7.67 -13.82
CA PHE A 237 -12.85 6.57 -13.26
C PHE A 237 -11.90 5.90 -14.24
N GLY A 238 -12.06 6.07 -15.56
CA GLY A 238 -11.24 5.37 -16.56
C GLY A 238 -9.74 5.64 -16.41
N TYR A 239 -9.35 6.79 -15.88
CA TYR A 239 -7.95 7.15 -15.66
C TYR A 239 -7.27 6.32 -14.55
N VAL A 240 -8.03 5.70 -13.62
CA VAL A 240 -7.46 4.87 -12.54
C VAL A 240 -6.94 3.53 -13.05
N LEU A 241 -7.29 3.17 -14.30
CA LEU A 241 -6.74 2.02 -15.03
C LEU A 241 -5.31 2.25 -15.53
N GLY A 242 -4.81 3.49 -15.41
CA GLY A 242 -3.57 3.98 -16.01
C GLY A 242 -2.30 3.26 -15.53
N GLU A 243 -1.34 3.27 -16.47
CA GLU A 243 -0.26 2.34 -16.85
C GLU A 243 0.59 1.67 -15.77
N ASP A 244 1.24 0.55 -16.16
CA ASP A 244 2.34 -0.08 -15.40
C ASP A 244 3.31 1.02 -14.97
N PRO A 245 3.55 1.19 -13.67
CA PRO A 245 4.35 2.30 -13.19
C PRO A 245 5.77 2.20 -13.76
N MET A 246 6.34 3.34 -14.15
CA MET A 246 7.76 3.40 -14.46
C MET A 246 8.56 2.96 -13.24
N VAL A 247 9.48 2.02 -13.45
CA VAL A 247 10.37 1.48 -12.42
C VAL A 247 11.22 2.60 -11.82
N CYS A 248 11.19 2.69 -10.49
CA CYS A 248 12.23 3.31 -9.67
C CYS A 248 13.21 2.22 -9.25
#